data_AF-A0A0H2KH28-F1
#
_entry.id   AF-A0A0H2KH28-F1
#
_cell.length_a   1.000
_cell.length_b   1.000
_cell.length_c   1.000
_cell.angle_alpha   90.00
_cell.angle_beta   90.00
_cell.angle_gamma   90.00
#
_symmetry.space_group_name_H-M   'P 1'
#
loop_
_entity.id
_entity.type
_entity.pdbx_description
1 polymer ?
#
loop_
_entity_poly.entity_id
_entity_poly.type
_entity_poly.pdbx_seq_one_letter_code
_entity_poly.pdbx_strand_id
1 'polypeptide(L)'
;MCVTGCPYKKVYFNHKTGKAEKCTLCYPRIEVGLPTVCSETCVGRLRYLGLVLYDADKVTEAAAVQDEHDLLASQRAVFLDPNDPQVIAAARAEGIPEDWITAAQRSPIWDLITRYEVALPLHPEYRTLPMVWYIPPLSPVVDVVAASGNDGEDGRTLFAAISQLRIPLEYLAGLFTAGDTAPVERVLRRLAAMRSYMRDLNLGREPDERTAAAVGMTGTQVQDMYRLLAIAKYEDRYVIPTAHTEIARELDELSCSLDYDGGPGMGGMGLTGGGPFGETSGSPVPVAVENFHVLQSRQTADSPYGPSTPGRVNLLNWDGNGRPPGLFPPGEDGPPLGPSGAPGGVTPGGPGSLPGGRQDARHDTIPGPSAPGGPPGRPPGGPAQGNGPGAEPDGGTR
;
A
#
# COMPACT_ATOMS: atom_id res chain seq x y z
N MET A 1 -1.12 -4.86 -29.00
CA MET A 1 -0.20 -5.55 -28.06
C MET A 1 -0.31 -4.93 -26.67
N CYS A 2 -0.32 -5.75 -25.61
CA CYS A 2 -0.62 -5.32 -24.22
C CYS A 2 0.44 -4.40 -23.59
N VAL A 3 1.73 -4.65 -23.83
CA VAL A 3 2.84 -3.82 -23.27
C VAL A 3 2.74 -2.37 -23.76
N THR A 4 2.57 -2.18 -25.07
CA THR A 4 2.36 -0.85 -25.66
C THR A 4 1.03 -0.24 -25.21
N GLY A 5 -0.04 -1.04 -25.20
CA GLY A 5 -1.39 -0.59 -24.89
C GLY A 5 -1.61 -0.12 -23.44
N CYS A 6 -0.83 -0.61 -22.48
CA CYS A 6 -0.89 -0.10 -21.10
C CYS A 6 -0.22 1.29 -21.03
N PRO A 7 -0.97 2.38 -20.77
CA PRO A 7 -0.38 3.72 -20.73
C PRO A 7 0.56 3.89 -19.52
N TYR A 8 0.29 3.18 -18.41
CA TYR A 8 1.13 3.17 -17.20
C TYR A 8 2.38 2.28 -17.29
N LYS A 9 2.57 1.55 -18.38
CA LYS A 9 3.71 0.63 -18.58
C LYS A 9 3.88 -0.37 -17.43
N LYS A 10 2.75 -0.93 -16.96
CA LYS A 10 2.70 -1.93 -15.86
C LYS A 10 2.57 -3.38 -16.33
N VAL A 11 2.80 -3.61 -17.62
CA VAL A 11 2.92 -4.95 -18.21
C VAL A 11 4.35 -5.11 -18.69
N TYR A 12 5.02 -6.16 -18.24
CA TYR A 12 6.43 -6.43 -18.47
C TYR A 12 6.57 -7.71 -19.28
N PHE A 13 7.46 -7.72 -20.29
CA PHE A 13 7.70 -8.91 -21.07
C PHE A 13 8.82 -9.74 -20.44
N ASN A 14 8.53 -11.01 -20.14
CA ASN A 14 9.53 -11.95 -19.67
C ASN A 14 10.25 -12.56 -20.89
N HIS A 15 11.47 -12.10 -21.15
CA HIS A 15 12.27 -12.55 -22.29
C HIS A 15 12.68 -14.03 -22.24
N LYS A 16 12.60 -14.69 -21.07
CA LYS A 16 12.90 -16.11 -20.91
C LYS A 16 11.70 -16.99 -21.27
N THR A 17 10.51 -16.64 -20.78
CA THR A 17 9.28 -17.42 -21.00
C THR A 17 8.54 -17.01 -22.28
N GLY A 18 8.86 -15.84 -22.83
CA GLY A 18 8.15 -15.26 -23.96
C GLY A 18 6.75 -14.75 -23.61
N LYS A 19 6.41 -14.63 -22.33
CA LYS A 19 5.08 -14.21 -21.84
C LYS A 19 5.12 -12.84 -21.21
N ALA A 20 4.02 -12.11 -21.29
CA ALA A 20 3.83 -10.85 -20.58
C ALA A 20 3.31 -11.12 -19.16
N GLU A 21 3.89 -10.44 -18.18
CA GLU A 21 3.55 -10.53 -16.76
C GLU A 21 3.17 -9.16 -16.21
N LYS A 22 2.34 -9.12 -15.17
CA LYS A 22 1.87 -7.88 -14.53
C LYS A 22 1.59 -8.11 -13.06
N CYS A 23 1.34 -7.01 -12.33
CA CYS A 23 0.78 -7.08 -10.99
C CYS A 23 -0.51 -7.92 -10.98
N THR A 24 -0.60 -8.85 -10.04
CA THR A 24 -1.74 -9.75 -9.83
C THR A 24 -2.61 -9.33 -8.65
N LEU A 25 -2.40 -8.12 -8.12
CA LEU A 25 -3.03 -7.61 -6.90
C LEU A 25 -2.87 -8.54 -5.70
N CYS A 26 -1.85 -9.41 -5.69
CA CYS A 26 -1.70 -10.46 -4.69
C CYS A 26 -3.00 -11.27 -4.49
N TYR A 27 -3.71 -11.64 -5.56
CA TYR A 27 -5.00 -12.33 -5.46
C TYR A 27 -5.03 -13.49 -4.45
N PRO A 28 -3.99 -14.36 -4.31
CA PRO A 28 -4.06 -15.46 -3.35
C PRO A 28 -4.13 -15.01 -1.87
N ARG A 29 -3.70 -13.77 -1.60
CA ARG A 29 -3.80 -13.14 -0.28
C ARG A 29 -5.13 -12.44 -0.10
N ILE A 30 -5.55 -11.66 -1.10
CA ILE A 30 -6.82 -10.93 -1.07
C ILE A 30 -7.99 -11.90 -0.93
N GLU A 31 -7.92 -13.05 -1.59
CA GLU A 31 -8.95 -14.11 -1.51
C GLU A 31 -9.17 -14.65 -0.10
N VAL A 32 -8.18 -14.54 0.78
CA VAL A 32 -8.31 -14.96 2.18
C VAL A 32 -8.39 -13.78 3.14
N GLY A 33 -8.69 -12.57 2.64
CA GLY A 33 -8.83 -11.37 3.46
C GLY A 33 -7.51 -10.78 3.96
N LEU A 34 -6.38 -11.13 3.32
CA LEU A 34 -5.07 -10.56 3.64
C LEU A 34 -4.71 -9.40 2.69
N PRO A 35 -4.05 -8.34 3.20
CA PRO A 35 -3.57 -7.26 2.34
C PRO A 35 -2.50 -7.71 1.35
N THR A 36 -2.36 -6.94 0.28
CA THR A 36 -1.27 -7.11 -0.67
C THR A 36 0.08 -6.91 0.02
N VAL A 37 1.11 -7.62 -0.45
CA VAL A 37 2.46 -7.57 0.17
C VAL A 37 2.97 -6.13 0.24
N CYS A 38 2.81 -5.39 -0.86
CA CYS A 38 3.29 -4.02 -0.96
C CYS A 38 2.47 -3.05 -0.09
N SER A 39 1.24 -3.40 0.31
CA SER A 39 0.45 -2.63 1.28
C SER A 39 0.88 -2.94 2.69
N GLU A 40 0.89 -4.23 3.05
CA GLU A 40 1.27 -4.68 4.39
C GLU A 40 2.66 -4.22 4.81
N THR A 41 3.64 -4.31 3.90
CA THR A 41 5.03 -3.93 4.16
C THR A 41 5.30 -2.43 4.02
N CYS A 42 4.26 -1.61 3.82
CA CYS A 42 4.41 -0.16 3.72
C CYS A 42 4.78 0.45 5.07
N VAL A 43 6.09 0.65 5.29
CA VAL A 43 6.66 1.25 6.51
C VAL A 43 6.03 2.60 6.83
N GLY A 44 5.78 3.42 5.79
CA GLY A 44 5.17 4.74 5.93
C GLY A 44 3.67 4.72 6.24
N ARG A 45 3.03 3.55 6.28
CA ARG A 45 1.61 3.40 6.65
C ARG A 45 0.63 4.13 5.70
N LEU A 46 1.04 4.35 4.44
CA LEU A 46 0.36 5.21 3.46
C LEU A 46 -0.66 4.50 2.56
N ARG A 47 -0.76 3.18 2.64
CA ARG A 47 -1.57 2.38 1.73
C ARG A 47 -2.84 1.91 2.44
N TYR A 48 -3.95 1.99 1.71
CA TYR A 48 -5.28 1.61 2.14
C TYR A 48 -5.84 0.62 1.12
N LEU A 49 -6.65 -0.33 1.57
CA LEU A 49 -7.33 -1.31 0.74
C LEU A 49 -8.77 -1.43 1.26
N GLY A 50 -9.72 -1.38 0.34
CA GLY A 50 -11.15 -1.43 0.64
C GLY A 50 -11.95 -1.62 -0.64
N LEU A 51 -13.17 -2.13 -0.50
CA LEU A 51 -14.07 -2.32 -1.63
C LEU A 51 -14.66 -0.98 -2.11
N VAL A 52 -14.95 -0.91 -3.40
CA VAL A 52 -15.74 0.16 -4.01
C VAL A 52 -16.75 -0.52 -4.92
N LEU A 53 -18.04 -0.32 -4.66
CA LEU A 53 -19.10 -0.77 -5.55
C LEU A 53 -19.14 0.19 -6.75
N TYR A 54 -19.25 -0.36 -7.96
CA TYR A 54 -19.27 0.43 -9.18
C TYR A 54 -20.26 -0.16 -10.19
N ASP A 55 -20.89 0.72 -10.97
CA ASP A 55 -21.81 0.36 -12.03
C ASP A 55 -21.04 0.00 -13.31
N ALA A 56 -20.94 -1.29 -13.62
CA ALA A 56 -20.17 -1.77 -14.77
C ALA A 56 -20.71 -1.26 -16.11
N ASP A 57 -22.03 -1.04 -16.23
CA ASP A 57 -22.65 -0.59 -17.47
C ASP A 57 -22.29 0.87 -17.80
N LYS A 58 -21.99 1.69 -16.78
CA LYS A 58 -21.57 3.08 -16.95
C LYS A 58 -20.10 3.28 -17.26
N VAL A 59 -19.27 2.24 -17.18
CA VAL A 59 -17.81 2.34 -17.38
C VAL A 59 -17.45 2.88 -18.76
N THR A 60 -18.10 2.38 -19.81
CA THR A 60 -17.79 2.79 -21.19
C THR A 60 -18.18 4.24 -21.44
N GLU A 61 -19.36 4.66 -20.98
CA GLU A 61 -19.81 6.04 -21.07
C GLU A 61 -18.83 6.97 -20.33
N ALA A 62 -18.44 6.58 -19.11
CA ALA A 62 -17.56 7.39 -18.29
C ALA A 62 -16.15 7.57 -18.88
N ALA A 63 -15.58 6.51 -19.46
CA ALA A 63 -14.29 6.58 -20.14
C ALA A 63 -14.33 7.37 -21.47
N ALA A 64 -15.52 7.49 -22.08
CA ALA A 64 -15.73 8.13 -23.38
C ALA A 64 -16.05 9.64 -23.32
N VAL A 65 -16.15 10.23 -22.12
CA VAL A 65 -16.40 11.67 -21.94
C VAL A 65 -15.37 12.51 -22.71
N GLN A 66 -15.83 13.45 -23.54
CA GLN A 66 -14.93 14.13 -24.48
C GLN A 66 -13.94 15.06 -23.79
N ASP A 67 -14.40 15.87 -22.84
CA ASP A 67 -13.52 16.73 -22.03
C ASP A 67 -12.74 15.89 -21.02
N GLU A 68 -11.42 16.02 -21.02
CA GLU A 68 -10.53 15.27 -20.12
C GLU A 68 -10.64 15.77 -18.68
N HIS A 69 -11.02 17.03 -18.46
CA HIS A 69 -11.24 17.58 -17.11
C HIS A 69 -12.48 17.00 -16.44
N ASP A 70 -13.45 16.51 -17.22
CA ASP A 70 -14.66 15.88 -16.71
C ASP A 70 -14.45 14.40 -16.33
N LEU A 71 -13.34 13.77 -16.74
CA LEU A 71 -13.08 12.34 -16.50
C LEU A 71 -12.98 11.99 -15.00
N LEU A 72 -12.45 12.89 -14.17
CA LEU A 72 -12.43 12.69 -12.72
C LEU A 72 -13.85 12.57 -12.16
N ALA A 73 -14.71 13.53 -12.48
CA ALA A 73 -16.09 13.55 -12.01
C ALA A 73 -16.86 12.35 -12.58
N SER A 74 -16.63 12.04 -13.85
CA SER A 74 -17.23 10.91 -14.53
C SER A 74 -16.87 9.57 -13.88
N GLN A 75 -15.59 9.34 -13.58
CA GLN A 75 -15.17 8.12 -12.88
C GLN A 75 -15.83 7.99 -11.51
N ARG A 76 -15.94 9.09 -10.75
CA ARG A 76 -16.59 9.08 -9.43
C ARG A 76 -18.09 8.78 -9.53
N ALA A 77 -18.75 9.21 -10.60
CA ALA A 77 -20.16 8.92 -10.85
C ALA A 77 -20.44 7.44 -11.15
N VAL A 78 -19.42 6.66 -11.52
CA VAL A 78 -19.53 5.20 -11.67
C VAL A 78 -19.54 4.51 -10.30
N PHE A 79 -18.96 5.12 -9.27
CA PHE A 79 -18.94 4.56 -7.92
C PHE A 79 -20.28 4.76 -7.21
N LEU A 80 -20.75 3.71 -6.56
CA LEU A 80 -22.03 3.64 -5.90
C LEU A 80 -21.87 3.89 -4.39
N ASP A 81 -22.88 4.49 -3.75
CA ASP A 81 -22.90 4.64 -2.29
C ASP A 81 -23.28 3.30 -1.63
N PRO A 82 -22.36 2.66 -0.89
CA PRO A 82 -22.64 1.37 -0.25
C PRO A 82 -23.66 1.46 0.90
N ASN A 83 -24.04 2.68 1.32
CA ASN A 83 -25.05 2.93 2.36
C ASN A 83 -26.44 3.24 1.77
N ASP A 84 -26.55 3.45 0.46
CA ASP A 84 -27.84 3.69 -0.19
C ASP A 84 -28.68 2.39 -0.19
N PRO A 85 -29.89 2.38 0.39
CA PRO A 85 -30.77 1.21 0.37
C PRO A 85 -31.02 0.64 -1.03
N GLN A 86 -31.05 1.47 -2.07
CA GLN A 86 -31.24 1.01 -3.46
C GLN A 86 -30.01 0.27 -3.98
N VAL A 87 -28.81 0.79 -3.73
CA VAL A 87 -27.54 0.14 -4.08
C VAL A 87 -27.40 -1.18 -3.33
N ILE A 88 -27.74 -1.22 -2.04
CA ILE A 88 -27.69 -2.45 -1.23
C ILE A 88 -28.66 -3.50 -1.78
N ALA A 89 -29.89 -3.10 -2.14
CA ALA A 89 -30.86 -4.02 -2.72
C ALA A 89 -30.40 -4.56 -4.08
N ALA A 90 -29.84 -3.70 -4.94
CA ALA A 90 -29.28 -4.09 -6.23
C ALA A 90 -28.09 -5.03 -6.07
N ALA A 91 -27.13 -4.71 -5.18
CA ALA A 91 -25.98 -5.57 -4.87
C ALA A 91 -26.41 -6.97 -4.44
N ARG A 92 -27.42 -7.09 -3.56
CA ARG A 92 -27.99 -8.39 -3.17
C ARG A 92 -28.66 -9.11 -4.33
N ALA A 93 -29.39 -8.40 -5.19
CA ALA A 93 -30.03 -8.99 -6.37
C ALA A 93 -29.01 -9.51 -7.39
N GLU A 94 -27.83 -8.88 -7.47
CA GLU A 94 -26.69 -9.29 -8.29
C GLU A 94 -25.81 -10.36 -7.63
N GLY A 95 -26.17 -10.84 -6.44
CA GLY A 95 -25.47 -11.91 -5.75
C GLY A 95 -24.20 -11.49 -5.00
N ILE A 96 -24.02 -10.19 -4.72
CA ILE A 96 -22.91 -9.72 -3.88
C ILE A 96 -23.13 -10.19 -2.43
N PRO A 97 -22.16 -10.89 -1.81
CA PRO A 97 -22.27 -11.36 -0.43
C PRO A 97 -22.45 -10.23 0.60
N GLU A 98 -23.15 -10.52 1.71
CA GLU A 98 -23.53 -9.50 2.69
C GLU A 98 -22.33 -8.90 3.45
N ASP A 99 -21.30 -9.71 3.72
CA ASP A 99 -20.04 -9.26 4.32
C ASP A 99 -19.25 -8.36 3.36
N TRP A 100 -19.32 -8.57 2.04
CA TRP A 100 -18.76 -7.66 1.03
C TRP A 100 -19.49 -6.31 1.02
N ILE A 101 -20.83 -6.32 1.10
CA ILE A 101 -21.62 -5.08 1.24
C ILE A 101 -21.22 -4.35 2.53
N THR A 102 -21.13 -5.07 3.64
CA THR A 102 -20.71 -4.53 4.94
C THR A 102 -19.27 -3.98 4.90
N ALA A 103 -18.37 -4.66 4.20
CA ALA A 103 -16.99 -4.21 4.01
C ALA A 103 -16.92 -2.95 3.14
N ALA A 104 -17.77 -2.85 2.11
CA ALA A 104 -17.88 -1.65 1.27
C ALA A 104 -18.38 -0.44 2.08
N GLN A 105 -19.35 -0.63 2.98
CA GLN A 105 -19.85 0.43 3.88
C GLN A 105 -18.77 0.97 4.82
N ARG A 106 -17.78 0.15 5.15
CA ARG A 106 -16.63 0.49 6.00
C ARG A 106 -15.37 0.82 5.19
N SER A 107 -15.49 0.98 3.87
CA SER A 107 -14.33 1.08 3.00
C SER A 107 -13.58 2.39 3.20
N PRO A 108 -12.29 2.36 3.59
CA PRO A 108 -11.48 3.56 3.68
C PRO A 108 -11.25 4.19 2.29
N ILE A 109 -11.29 3.39 1.23
CA ILE A 109 -11.11 3.87 -0.15
C ILE A 109 -12.33 4.68 -0.59
N TRP A 110 -13.54 4.18 -0.35
CA TRP A 110 -14.76 4.92 -0.66
C TRP A 110 -14.83 6.23 0.13
N ASP A 111 -14.41 6.21 1.40
CA ASP A 111 -14.35 7.42 2.22
C ASP A 111 -13.37 8.46 1.66
N LEU A 112 -12.15 8.05 1.28
CA LEU A 112 -11.14 8.95 0.75
C LEU A 112 -11.50 9.52 -0.64
N ILE A 113 -12.18 8.73 -1.47
CA ILE A 113 -12.60 9.11 -2.82
C ILE A 113 -13.88 9.93 -2.79
N THR A 114 -14.92 9.48 -2.09
CA THR A 114 -16.28 10.01 -2.20
C THR A 114 -16.66 10.88 -1.00
N ARG A 115 -16.44 10.40 0.24
CA ARG A 115 -16.86 11.14 1.44
C ARG A 115 -16.02 12.39 1.70
N TYR A 116 -14.70 12.25 1.64
CA TYR A 116 -13.76 13.34 1.92
C TYR A 116 -13.21 13.98 0.64
N GLU A 117 -13.28 13.27 -0.48
CA GLU A 117 -12.70 13.66 -1.77
C GLU A 117 -11.31 14.27 -1.64
N VAL A 118 -10.41 13.48 -1.04
CA VAL A 118 -8.98 13.81 -0.89
C VAL A 118 -8.09 12.89 -1.73
N ALA A 119 -8.63 11.78 -2.23
CA ALA A 119 -7.94 10.92 -3.17
C ALA A 119 -8.31 11.30 -4.62
N LEU A 120 -7.32 11.23 -5.51
CA LEU A 120 -7.44 11.50 -6.94
C LEU A 120 -6.86 10.34 -7.77
N PRO A 121 -7.39 10.04 -8.97
CA PRO A 121 -6.86 9.01 -9.85
C PRO A 121 -5.53 9.47 -10.47
N LEU A 122 -4.69 8.53 -10.89
CA LEU A 122 -3.46 8.85 -11.62
C LEU A 122 -3.73 8.87 -13.14
N HIS A 123 -3.43 9.98 -13.79
CA HIS A 123 -3.61 10.23 -15.22
C HIS A 123 -5.00 9.80 -15.72
N PRO A 124 -6.09 10.45 -15.28
CA PRO A 124 -7.44 10.15 -15.73
C PRO A 124 -7.62 10.28 -17.26
N GLU A 125 -6.86 11.17 -17.91
CA GLU A 125 -6.84 11.40 -19.37
C GLU A 125 -6.48 10.16 -20.19
N TYR A 126 -5.88 9.13 -19.57
CA TYR A 126 -5.64 7.85 -20.22
C TYR A 126 -6.91 7.00 -20.41
N ARG A 127 -8.03 7.41 -19.81
CA ARG A 127 -9.37 6.82 -20.04
C ARG A 127 -9.47 5.34 -19.70
N THR A 128 -8.64 4.86 -18.77
CA THR A 128 -8.67 3.47 -18.29
C THR A 128 -9.46 3.30 -16.98
N LEU A 129 -10.03 4.39 -16.43
CA LEU A 129 -10.65 4.46 -15.10
C LEU A 129 -9.82 3.75 -14.01
N PRO A 130 -8.62 4.28 -13.67
CA PRO A 130 -7.69 3.60 -12.77
C PRO A 130 -8.27 3.41 -11.36
N MET A 131 -8.07 2.23 -10.77
CA MET A 131 -8.58 1.89 -9.43
C MET A 131 -7.53 2.04 -8.31
N VAL A 132 -6.38 2.66 -8.61
CA VAL A 132 -5.37 3.05 -7.60
C VAL A 132 -5.33 4.57 -7.55
N TRP A 133 -5.73 5.12 -6.41
CA TRP A 133 -5.90 6.56 -6.19
C TRP A 133 -4.84 7.07 -5.20
N TYR A 134 -4.56 8.37 -5.28
CA TYR A 134 -3.47 9.03 -4.57
C TYR A 134 -3.97 10.28 -3.87
N ILE A 135 -3.45 10.53 -2.67
CA ILE A 135 -3.63 11.80 -1.97
C ILE A 135 -2.42 12.68 -2.28
N PRO A 136 -2.59 13.85 -2.93
CA PRO A 136 -1.51 14.77 -3.21
C PRO A 136 -0.78 15.20 -1.92
N PRO A 137 0.56 15.32 -1.94
CA PRO A 137 1.32 15.69 -0.76
C PRO A 137 1.18 17.17 -0.43
N LEU A 138 1.02 17.49 0.86
CA LEU A 138 1.33 18.83 1.35
C LEU A 138 2.84 19.00 1.34
N SER A 139 3.35 19.85 0.45
CA SER A 139 4.74 20.31 0.51
C SER A 139 4.98 21.15 1.77
N PRO A 140 6.22 21.23 2.31
CA PRO A 140 6.53 22.15 3.38
C PRO A 140 6.07 23.58 3.05
N VAL A 141 5.23 24.13 3.92
CA VAL A 141 4.76 25.54 3.89
C VAL A 141 5.59 26.41 4.83
N VAL A 142 6.14 25.78 5.89
CA VAL A 142 6.70 26.46 7.06
C VAL A 142 7.89 27.35 6.70
N ASP A 143 8.73 26.93 5.74
CA ASP A 143 9.90 27.72 5.32
C ASP A 143 9.52 29.05 4.65
N VAL A 144 8.36 29.10 3.97
CA VAL A 144 7.87 30.31 3.30
C VAL A 144 7.17 31.24 4.29
N VAL A 145 6.41 30.67 5.23
CA VAL A 145 5.63 31.44 6.20
C VAL A 145 6.47 31.97 7.36
N ALA A 146 7.49 31.22 7.80
CA ALA A 146 8.38 31.64 8.89
C ALA A 146 9.12 32.96 8.56
N ALA A 147 9.36 33.25 7.28
CA ALA A 147 9.95 34.52 6.84
C ALA A 147 9.02 35.73 6.99
N SER A 148 7.70 35.50 7.10
CA SER A 148 6.67 36.56 7.20
C SER A 148 6.22 36.89 8.62
N GLY A 149 6.66 36.12 9.63
CA GLY A 149 6.26 36.28 11.03
C GLY A 149 4.83 35.80 11.35
N ASN A 150 4.11 35.22 10.38
CA ASN A 150 2.78 34.64 10.57
C ASN A 150 2.86 33.20 11.11
N ASP A 151 1.79 32.75 11.78
CA ASP A 151 1.68 31.35 12.24
C ASP A 151 1.49 30.41 11.05
N GLY A 152 2.51 29.61 10.75
CA GLY A 152 2.52 28.63 9.65
C GLY A 152 1.54 27.48 9.79
N GLU A 153 0.85 27.36 10.92
CA GLU A 153 -0.16 26.34 11.16
C GLU A 153 -1.58 26.91 11.33
N ASP A 154 -1.73 28.24 11.24
CA ASP A 154 -3.04 28.88 11.17
C ASP A 154 -3.72 28.57 9.83
N GLY A 155 -5.02 28.27 9.87
CA GLY A 155 -5.78 27.87 8.68
C GLY A 155 -5.76 28.93 7.57
N ARG A 156 -5.86 30.21 7.91
CA ARG A 156 -5.86 31.30 6.90
C ARG A 156 -4.49 31.41 6.24
N THR A 157 -3.44 31.32 7.04
CA THR A 157 -2.06 31.35 6.54
C THR A 157 -1.74 30.14 5.68
N LEU A 158 -2.14 28.95 6.11
CA LEU A 158 -1.98 27.71 5.34
C LEU A 158 -2.74 27.79 4.01
N PHE A 159 -4.00 28.25 4.01
CA PHE A 159 -4.79 28.40 2.78
C PHE A 159 -4.18 29.41 1.81
N ALA A 160 -3.64 30.53 2.32
CA ALA A 160 -2.96 31.52 1.49
C ALA A 160 -1.63 30.99 0.91
N ALA A 161 -0.98 30.06 1.59
CA ALA A 161 0.31 29.51 1.17
C ALA A 161 0.21 28.34 0.18
N ILE A 162 -0.99 27.80 -0.11
CA ILE A 162 -1.16 26.68 -1.04
C ILE A 162 -0.61 27.01 -2.44
N SER A 163 -0.77 28.25 -2.91
CA SER A 163 -0.22 28.70 -4.19
C SER A 163 1.29 28.95 -4.17
N GLN A 164 1.93 28.89 -2.99
CA GLN A 164 3.37 29.11 -2.79
C GLN A 164 4.09 27.85 -2.33
N LEU A 165 3.43 26.69 -2.41
CA LEU A 165 4.04 25.41 -2.11
C LEU A 165 5.25 25.17 -3.03
N ARG A 166 6.28 24.51 -2.49
CA ARG A 166 7.48 24.15 -3.25
C ARG A 166 7.18 23.26 -4.46
N ILE A 167 6.16 22.42 -4.35
CA ILE A 167 5.65 21.60 -5.47
C ILE A 167 4.60 22.44 -6.20
N PRO A 168 4.81 22.77 -7.49
CA PRO A 168 3.85 23.54 -8.27
C PRO A 168 2.51 22.82 -8.38
N LEU A 169 1.42 23.57 -8.28
CA LEU A 169 0.07 23.03 -8.35
C LEU A 169 -0.22 22.43 -9.74
N GLU A 170 0.31 23.05 -10.79
CA GLU A 170 0.20 22.62 -12.18
C GLU A 170 0.86 21.26 -12.40
N TYR A 171 1.95 20.98 -11.69
CA TYR A 171 2.62 19.67 -11.76
C TYR A 171 1.74 18.58 -11.17
N LEU A 172 1.13 18.82 -10.01
CA LEU A 172 0.20 17.87 -9.40
C LEU A 172 -1.05 17.68 -10.25
N ALA A 173 -1.57 18.76 -10.84
CA ALA A 173 -2.72 18.73 -11.72
C ALA A 173 -2.47 17.89 -12.98
N GLY A 174 -1.28 18.02 -13.58
CA GLY A 174 -0.86 17.19 -14.71
C GLY A 174 -0.75 15.69 -14.39
N LEU A 175 -0.64 15.31 -13.11
CA LEU A 175 -0.62 13.90 -12.69
C LEU A 175 -2.01 13.38 -12.33
N PHE A 176 -2.88 14.20 -11.75
CA PHE A 176 -4.07 13.71 -11.05
C PHE A 176 -5.41 14.14 -11.64
N THR A 177 -5.42 15.17 -12.49
CA THR A 177 -6.65 15.88 -12.90
C THR A 177 -6.58 16.37 -14.34
N ALA A 178 -5.78 15.72 -15.19
CA ALA A 178 -5.59 16.10 -16.60
C ALA A 178 -5.16 17.58 -16.80
N GLY A 179 -4.50 18.19 -15.80
CA GLY A 179 -4.05 19.58 -15.83
C GLY A 179 -4.97 20.58 -15.13
N ASP A 180 -6.18 20.21 -14.71
CA ASP A 180 -7.07 21.09 -13.95
C ASP A 180 -6.57 21.26 -12.50
N THR A 181 -6.18 22.47 -12.11
CA THR A 181 -5.63 22.76 -10.79
C THR A 181 -6.70 22.79 -9.69
N ALA A 182 -7.97 23.03 -10.03
CA ALA A 182 -9.02 23.27 -9.05
C ALA A 182 -9.31 22.07 -8.12
N PRO A 183 -9.40 20.82 -8.60
CA PRO A 183 -9.60 19.67 -7.73
C PRO A 183 -8.39 19.43 -6.82
N VAL A 184 -7.17 19.59 -7.32
CA VAL A 184 -5.95 19.43 -6.49
C VAL A 184 -5.91 20.49 -5.40
N GLU A 185 -6.19 21.76 -5.73
CA GLU A 185 -6.23 22.84 -4.74
C GLU A 185 -7.26 22.55 -3.63
N ARG A 186 -8.45 22.06 -4.01
CA ARG A 186 -9.51 21.67 -3.06
C ARG A 186 -9.03 20.58 -2.09
N VAL A 187 -8.33 19.57 -2.60
CA VAL A 187 -7.74 18.51 -1.76
C VAL A 187 -6.72 19.09 -0.79
N LEU A 188 -5.78 19.90 -1.28
CA LEU A 188 -4.75 20.51 -0.43
C LEU A 188 -5.35 21.41 0.65
N ARG A 189 -6.42 22.16 0.33
CA ARG A 189 -7.19 22.94 1.31
C ARG A 189 -7.81 22.05 2.39
N ARG A 190 -8.42 20.91 2.04
CA ARG A 190 -8.96 19.95 3.03
C ARG A 190 -7.89 19.39 3.95
N LEU A 191 -6.73 19.01 3.41
CA LEU A 191 -5.61 18.51 4.21
C LEU A 191 -5.04 19.59 5.15
N ALA A 192 -4.92 20.83 4.66
CA ALA A 192 -4.49 21.97 5.46
C ALA A 192 -5.50 22.30 6.57
N ALA A 193 -6.80 22.27 6.27
CA ALA A 193 -7.87 22.47 7.25
C ALA A 193 -7.80 21.41 8.35
N MET A 194 -7.62 20.13 7.99
CA MET A 194 -7.45 19.05 8.97
C MET A 194 -6.25 19.29 9.88
N ARG A 195 -5.10 19.68 9.32
CA ARG A 195 -3.90 19.97 10.09
C ARG A 195 -4.11 21.11 11.10
N SER A 196 -4.74 22.21 10.66
CA SER A 196 -5.01 23.36 11.52
C SER A 196 -6.03 23.02 12.62
N TYR A 197 -7.14 22.37 12.25
CA TYR A 197 -8.19 21.95 13.18
C TYR A 197 -7.67 20.99 14.26
N MET A 198 -6.89 19.98 13.86
CA MET A 198 -6.31 19.03 14.82
C MET A 198 -5.22 19.64 15.68
N ARG A 199 -4.53 20.70 15.22
CA ARG A 199 -3.57 21.43 16.05
C ARG A 199 -4.27 22.11 17.22
N ASP A 200 -5.39 22.79 16.99
CA ASP A 200 -6.12 23.45 18.08
C ASP A 200 -6.58 22.43 19.13
N LEU A 201 -7.14 21.30 18.69
CA LEU A 201 -7.48 20.19 19.59
C LEU A 201 -6.29 19.66 20.37
N ASN A 202 -5.15 19.42 19.71
CA ASN A 202 -3.95 18.89 20.35
C ASN A 202 -3.30 19.89 21.34
N LEU A 203 -3.52 21.19 21.14
CA LEU A 203 -3.06 22.24 22.04
C LEU A 203 -4.06 22.55 23.17
N GLY A 204 -5.17 21.82 23.27
CA GLY A 204 -6.21 22.05 24.27
C GLY A 204 -6.99 23.35 24.04
N ARG A 205 -6.96 23.89 22.82
CA ARG A 205 -7.76 25.04 22.40
C ARG A 205 -9.13 24.55 21.94
N GLU A 206 -10.09 25.47 21.94
CA GLU A 206 -11.41 25.18 21.39
C GLU A 206 -11.31 25.09 19.85
N PRO A 207 -11.77 23.99 19.23
CA PRO A 207 -11.69 23.82 17.79
C PRO A 207 -12.55 24.85 17.05
N ASP A 208 -12.01 25.46 16.00
CA ASP A 208 -12.77 26.40 15.17
C ASP A 208 -13.50 25.68 14.03
N GLU A 209 -14.80 25.46 14.17
CA GLU A 209 -15.67 24.87 13.14
C GLU A 209 -15.65 25.67 11.82
N ARG A 210 -15.28 26.96 11.85
CA ARG A 210 -15.15 27.75 10.62
C ARG A 210 -14.04 27.22 9.71
N THR A 211 -13.01 26.58 10.27
CA THR A 211 -11.91 25.96 9.51
C THR A 211 -12.39 24.74 8.73
N ALA A 212 -13.22 23.89 9.35
CA ALA A 212 -13.84 22.75 8.67
C ALA A 212 -14.88 23.21 7.63
N ALA A 213 -15.74 24.16 8.00
CA ALA A 213 -16.77 24.71 7.12
C ALA A 213 -16.19 25.39 5.86
N ALA A 214 -15.02 26.02 5.97
CA ALA A 214 -14.32 26.66 4.84
C ALA A 214 -13.95 25.69 3.70
N VAL A 215 -13.89 24.38 3.98
CA VAL A 215 -13.59 23.33 3.00
C VAL A 215 -14.78 22.38 2.77
N GLY A 216 -15.97 22.76 3.23
CA GLY A 216 -17.20 22.00 3.07
C GLY A 216 -17.26 20.73 3.93
N MET A 217 -16.59 20.72 5.08
CA MET A 217 -16.58 19.59 6.02
C MET A 217 -17.10 20.01 7.39
N THR A 218 -17.54 19.06 8.21
CA THR A 218 -17.78 19.26 9.64
C THR A 218 -16.54 18.94 10.46
N GLY A 219 -16.43 19.49 11.68
CA GLY A 219 -15.37 19.12 12.62
C GLY A 219 -15.29 17.62 12.92
N THR A 220 -16.43 16.90 12.88
CA THR A 220 -16.47 15.44 12.99
C THR A 220 -15.84 14.76 11.78
N GLN A 221 -16.21 15.16 10.56
CA GLN A 221 -15.62 14.61 9.34
C GLN A 221 -14.11 14.85 9.28
N VAL A 222 -13.64 16.00 9.76
CA VAL A 222 -12.21 16.30 9.86
C VAL A 222 -11.50 15.36 10.84
N GLN A 223 -12.09 15.08 12.01
CA GLN A 223 -11.54 14.14 12.98
C GLN A 223 -11.56 12.69 12.48
N ASP A 224 -12.61 12.28 11.77
CA ASP A 224 -12.70 10.94 11.17
C ASP A 224 -11.66 10.77 10.05
N MET A 225 -11.48 11.80 9.22
CA MET A 225 -10.40 11.82 8.23
C MET A 225 -9.01 11.79 8.89
N TYR A 226 -8.82 12.51 10.00
CA TYR A 226 -7.57 12.45 10.78
C TYR A 226 -7.33 11.05 11.36
N ARG A 227 -8.37 10.40 11.87
CA ARG A 227 -8.27 9.02 12.35
C ARG A 227 -7.77 8.11 11.24
N LEU A 228 -8.33 8.24 10.04
CA LEU A 228 -7.94 7.40 8.91
C LEU A 228 -6.52 7.70 8.44
N LEU A 229 -6.14 8.97 8.28
CA LEU A 229 -4.86 9.39 7.67
C LEU A 229 -3.68 9.43 8.65
N ALA A 230 -3.90 9.81 9.90
CA ALA A 230 -2.83 10.02 10.89
C ALA A 230 -2.71 8.87 11.89
N ILE A 231 -3.82 8.41 12.48
CA ILE A 231 -3.79 7.26 13.40
C ILE A 231 -3.61 5.97 12.60
N ALA A 232 -4.36 5.83 11.50
CA ALA A 232 -4.18 4.86 10.43
C ALA A 232 -4.03 3.41 10.94
N LYS A 233 -4.90 2.99 11.88
CA LYS A 233 -4.86 1.64 12.47
C LYS A 233 -4.97 0.56 11.38
N TYR A 234 -4.40 -0.62 11.63
CA TYR A 234 -4.31 -1.66 10.60
C TYR A 234 -5.68 -2.04 10.05
N GLU A 235 -6.64 -2.23 10.95
CA GLU A 235 -8.05 -2.55 10.67
C GLU A 235 -8.83 -1.42 9.99
N ASP A 236 -8.40 -0.17 10.17
CA ASP A 236 -9.00 0.99 9.50
C ASP A 236 -8.42 1.16 8.08
N ARG A 237 -7.19 0.68 7.83
CA ARG A 237 -6.56 0.76 6.50
C ARG A 237 -6.91 -0.38 5.57
N TYR A 238 -7.07 -1.59 6.10
CA TYR A 238 -7.23 -2.80 5.31
C TYR A 238 -8.57 -3.44 5.66
N VAL A 239 -9.59 -3.07 4.89
CA VAL A 239 -10.94 -3.63 4.99
C VAL A 239 -11.16 -4.55 3.79
N ILE A 240 -10.74 -5.81 3.95
CA ILE A 240 -10.66 -6.80 2.87
C ILE A 240 -11.48 -8.01 3.30
N PRO A 241 -12.69 -8.21 2.75
CA PRO A 241 -13.44 -9.44 3.01
C PRO A 241 -12.75 -10.62 2.34
N THR A 242 -13.01 -11.82 2.83
CA THR A 242 -12.58 -13.05 2.16
C THR A 242 -13.27 -13.16 0.81
N ALA A 243 -12.57 -13.65 -0.21
CA ALA A 243 -13.26 -14.14 -1.39
C ALA A 243 -14.09 -15.35 -0.97
N HIS A 244 -15.37 -15.32 -1.32
CA HIS A 244 -16.26 -16.47 -1.22
C HIS A 244 -15.85 -17.52 -2.25
N THR A 245 -14.67 -18.11 -2.04
CA THR A 245 -14.09 -19.13 -2.91
C THR A 245 -14.99 -20.34 -3.01
N GLU A 246 -15.90 -20.59 -2.06
CA GLU A 246 -16.96 -21.59 -2.14
C GLU A 246 -17.95 -21.33 -3.29
N ILE A 247 -18.24 -20.07 -3.61
CA ILE A 247 -19.09 -19.68 -4.76
C ILE A 247 -18.29 -19.85 -6.07
N ALA A 248 -16.98 -19.56 -6.05
CA ALA A 248 -16.09 -19.84 -7.17
C ALA A 248 -15.82 -21.35 -7.33
N ARG A 249 -15.85 -22.14 -6.25
CA ARG A 249 -15.63 -23.59 -6.25
C ARG A 249 -16.78 -24.32 -6.92
N GLU A 250 -18.01 -23.81 -6.86
CA GLU A 250 -19.11 -24.35 -7.68
C GLU A 250 -18.86 -24.15 -9.19
N LEU A 251 -18.04 -23.17 -9.57
CA LEU A 251 -17.58 -22.96 -10.96
C LEU A 251 -16.27 -23.74 -11.28
N ASP A 252 -15.41 -23.97 -10.29
CA ASP A 252 -14.14 -24.71 -10.42
C ASP A 252 -14.31 -26.25 -10.30
N GLU A 253 -15.35 -26.72 -9.59
CA GLU A 253 -15.75 -28.14 -9.53
C GLU A 253 -16.37 -28.64 -10.86
N LEU A 254 -16.61 -27.74 -11.82
CA LEU A 254 -16.70 -28.09 -13.24
C LEU A 254 -15.29 -28.34 -13.80
N SER A 255 -14.61 -29.36 -13.26
CA SER A 255 -13.40 -30.01 -13.81
C SER A 255 -12.61 -29.12 -14.79
N CYS A 256 -11.72 -28.29 -14.26
CA CYS A 256 -10.71 -27.64 -15.11
C CYS A 256 -9.85 -28.74 -15.74
N SER A 257 -10.05 -28.96 -17.04
CA SER A 257 -9.35 -29.95 -17.87
C SER A 257 -7.86 -29.62 -18.10
N LEU A 258 -7.23 -28.93 -17.14
CA LEU A 258 -5.88 -28.39 -17.17
C LEU A 258 -4.99 -28.97 -16.06
N ASP A 259 -5.59 -29.66 -15.07
CA ASP A 259 -4.86 -30.22 -13.93
C ASP A 259 -4.19 -31.58 -14.22
N TYR A 260 -4.41 -32.13 -15.42
CA TYR A 260 -3.85 -33.41 -15.83
C TYR A 260 -3.11 -33.30 -17.16
N ASP A 261 -2.05 -34.11 -17.26
CA ASP A 261 -1.22 -34.22 -18.45
C ASP A 261 -2.08 -34.67 -19.66
N GLY A 262 -2.05 -33.91 -20.76
CA GLY A 262 -2.84 -34.19 -21.98
C GLY A 262 -4.21 -33.49 -22.10
N GLY A 263 -4.54 -32.55 -21.21
CA GLY A 263 -5.78 -31.79 -21.26
C GLY A 263 -5.93 -30.83 -22.46
N PRO A 264 -7.16 -30.48 -22.91
CA PRO A 264 -7.44 -29.73 -24.13
C PRO A 264 -6.77 -28.34 -24.21
N GLY A 265 -6.49 -27.70 -23.07
CA GLY A 265 -5.80 -26.40 -23.03
C GLY A 265 -4.27 -26.47 -22.98
N MET A 266 -3.68 -27.68 -22.92
CA MET A 266 -2.23 -27.90 -22.99
C MET A 266 -1.72 -28.23 -24.40
N GLY A 267 -2.54 -27.99 -25.44
CA GLY A 267 -2.14 -28.16 -26.84
C GLY A 267 -2.22 -29.61 -27.31
N GLY A 268 -3.42 -30.20 -27.28
CA GLY A 268 -3.67 -31.52 -27.83
C GLY A 268 -4.34 -31.49 -29.21
N MET A 269 -3.56 -31.37 -30.28
CA MET A 269 -3.95 -31.93 -31.61
C MET A 269 -2.71 -32.12 -32.50
N GLY A 270 -1.94 -33.18 -32.24
CA GLY A 270 -0.84 -33.60 -33.11
C GLY A 270 -0.15 -34.84 -32.55
N LEU A 271 0.10 -35.83 -33.42
CA LEU A 271 0.78 -37.11 -33.13
C LEU A 271 2.21 -36.97 -32.57
N THR A 272 2.67 -35.76 -32.28
CA THR A 272 3.99 -35.43 -31.73
C THR A 272 3.94 -34.39 -30.59
N GLY A 273 2.81 -34.24 -29.88
CA GLY A 273 2.73 -33.58 -28.56
C GLY A 273 3.18 -32.10 -28.45
N GLY A 274 3.58 -31.47 -29.55
CA GLY A 274 4.02 -30.07 -29.58
C GLY A 274 2.84 -29.14 -29.86
N GLY A 275 2.25 -28.57 -28.81
CA GLY A 275 1.43 -27.38 -28.95
C GLY A 275 2.24 -26.18 -29.48
N PRO A 276 1.59 -25.07 -29.87
CA PRO A 276 2.25 -23.92 -30.50
C PRO A 276 3.20 -23.13 -29.58
N PHE A 277 3.41 -23.58 -28.35
CA PHE A 277 4.27 -22.96 -27.35
C PHE A 277 5.29 -23.98 -26.84
N GLY A 278 6.56 -23.57 -26.82
CA GLY A 278 7.69 -24.44 -26.52
C GLY A 278 7.72 -25.00 -25.09
N GLU A 279 8.39 -26.14 -24.97
CA GLU A 279 8.55 -27.00 -23.79
C GLU A 279 9.20 -26.34 -22.57
N THR A 280 9.66 -25.08 -22.68
CA THR A 280 10.32 -24.33 -21.59
C THR A 280 9.36 -23.57 -20.67
N SER A 281 8.05 -23.67 -20.93
CA SER A 281 7.01 -23.11 -20.08
C SER A 281 6.78 -24.03 -18.88
N GLY A 282 7.59 -23.89 -17.82
CA GLY A 282 7.43 -24.68 -16.60
C GLY A 282 6.00 -24.64 -16.02
N SER A 283 5.63 -25.68 -15.27
CA SER A 283 4.30 -25.81 -14.67
C SER A 283 4.04 -24.74 -13.60
N PRO A 284 2.82 -24.21 -13.48
CA PRO A 284 2.44 -23.34 -12.38
C PRO A 284 2.59 -24.11 -11.06
N VAL A 285 3.25 -23.49 -10.06
CA VAL A 285 3.30 -24.05 -8.70
C VAL A 285 2.01 -23.63 -7.98
N PRO A 286 1.21 -24.58 -7.46
CA PRO A 286 -0.01 -24.24 -6.73
C PRO A 286 0.35 -23.48 -5.45
N VAL A 287 -0.33 -22.35 -5.25
CA VAL A 287 -0.19 -21.51 -4.06
C VAL A 287 -1.09 -22.11 -2.97
N ALA A 288 -0.50 -22.78 -1.97
CA ALA A 288 -1.28 -23.43 -0.90
C ALA A 288 -2.00 -22.39 -0.02
N VAL A 289 -3.33 -22.35 -0.12
CA VAL A 289 -4.23 -21.42 0.59
C VAL A 289 -4.14 -21.60 2.11
N GLU A 290 -3.87 -22.82 2.58
CA GLU A 290 -3.74 -23.16 4.01
C GLU A 290 -2.63 -22.36 4.69
N ASN A 291 -1.53 -22.09 3.98
CA ASN A 291 -0.43 -21.28 4.53
C ASN A 291 -0.86 -19.84 4.84
N PHE A 292 -1.81 -19.29 4.06
CA PHE A 292 -2.27 -17.93 4.27
C PHE A 292 -3.28 -17.81 5.42
N HIS A 293 -4.16 -18.78 5.63
CA HIS A 293 -5.07 -18.78 6.80
C HIS A 293 -4.28 -18.85 8.12
N VAL A 294 -3.19 -19.62 8.13
CA VAL A 294 -2.26 -19.69 9.28
C VAL A 294 -1.52 -18.37 9.50
N LEU A 295 -1.18 -17.64 8.43
CA LEU A 295 -0.57 -16.31 8.55
C LEU A 295 -1.57 -15.27 9.07
N GLN A 296 -2.80 -15.27 8.57
CA GLN A 296 -3.84 -14.35 9.00
C GLN A 296 -4.15 -14.49 10.50
N SER A 297 -4.39 -15.72 10.96
CA SER A 297 -4.67 -16.00 12.37
C SER A 297 -3.53 -15.57 13.31
N ARG A 298 -2.27 -15.64 12.87
CA ARG A 298 -1.10 -15.13 13.62
C ARG A 298 -1.04 -13.61 13.67
N GLN A 299 -1.44 -12.94 12.59
CA GLN A 299 -1.38 -11.48 12.48
C GLN A 299 -2.48 -10.79 13.29
N THR A 300 -3.63 -11.44 13.47
CA THR A 300 -4.76 -10.92 14.27
C THR A 300 -4.74 -11.40 15.72
N ALA A 301 -3.78 -12.24 16.11
CA ALA A 301 -3.66 -12.74 17.48
C ALA A 301 -2.90 -11.76 18.38
N ASP A 302 -3.36 -11.62 19.63
CA ASP A 302 -2.70 -10.80 20.66
C ASP A 302 -1.28 -11.29 21.02
N SER A 303 -0.90 -12.51 20.61
CA SER A 303 0.43 -13.07 20.79
C SER A 303 0.88 -13.87 19.55
N PRO A 304 2.03 -13.54 18.93
CA PRO A 304 2.58 -14.25 17.76
C PRO A 304 2.91 -15.73 18.00
N TYR A 305 2.93 -16.15 19.27
CA TYR A 305 3.32 -17.48 19.73
C TYR A 305 2.16 -18.26 20.36
N GLY A 306 0.95 -17.69 20.39
CA GLY A 306 -0.24 -18.37 20.88
C GLY A 306 -0.67 -19.45 19.90
N PRO A 307 -0.98 -20.68 20.35
CA PRO A 307 -1.49 -21.70 19.45
C PRO A 307 -2.88 -21.30 18.95
N SER A 308 -3.16 -21.53 17.66
CA SER A 308 -4.49 -21.30 17.06
C SER A 308 -5.58 -22.23 17.63
N THR A 309 -5.20 -23.22 18.46
CA THR A 309 -6.10 -24.14 19.16
C THR A 309 -5.48 -24.53 20.50
N PRO A 310 -6.23 -24.54 21.62
CA PRO A 310 -5.70 -24.97 22.91
C PRO A 310 -5.12 -26.39 22.85
N GLY A 311 -3.85 -26.56 23.25
CA GLY A 311 -3.23 -27.88 23.42
C GLY A 311 -2.49 -28.48 22.21
N ARG A 312 -2.31 -27.74 21.09
CA ARG A 312 -1.45 -28.20 19.98
C ARG A 312 -0.25 -27.28 19.77
N VAL A 313 0.94 -27.86 19.69
CA VAL A 313 2.21 -27.17 19.41
C VAL A 313 2.65 -27.52 17.99
N ASN A 314 2.90 -26.51 17.15
CA ASN A 314 3.39 -26.72 15.78
C ASN A 314 4.93 -26.71 15.75
N LEU A 315 5.51 -27.89 15.51
CA LEU A 315 6.96 -28.11 15.50
C LEU A 315 7.70 -27.53 14.27
N LEU A 316 7.00 -27.27 13.17
CA LEU A 316 7.62 -26.74 11.94
C LEU A 316 8.10 -25.29 12.09
N ASN A 317 7.67 -24.59 13.14
CA ASN A 317 7.92 -23.16 13.36
C ASN A 317 8.45 -22.84 14.77
N TRP A 318 8.98 -23.83 15.50
CA TRP A 318 9.61 -23.60 16.80
C TRP A 318 11.08 -23.19 16.60
N ASP A 319 11.44 -21.99 17.06
CA ASP A 319 12.78 -21.39 16.93
C ASP A 319 13.77 -21.83 18.03
N GLY A 320 13.33 -22.71 18.94
CA GLY A 320 14.11 -23.17 20.09
C GLY A 320 13.91 -22.35 21.37
N ASN A 321 13.18 -21.23 21.32
CA ASN A 321 12.91 -20.42 22.51
C ASN A 321 11.60 -20.83 23.20
N GLY A 322 11.64 -20.87 24.54
CA GLY A 322 10.51 -21.28 25.39
C GLY A 322 10.30 -22.80 25.47
N ARG A 323 9.58 -23.25 26.51
CA ARG A 323 9.17 -24.65 26.69
C ARG A 323 7.65 -24.78 26.56
N PRO A 324 7.14 -25.13 25.37
CA PRO A 324 5.71 -25.36 25.18
C PRO A 324 5.20 -26.47 26.11
N PRO A 325 4.04 -26.31 26.77
CA PRO A 325 3.45 -27.35 27.61
C PRO A 325 3.25 -28.64 26.82
N GLY A 326 3.74 -29.77 27.34
CA GLY A 326 3.59 -31.09 26.73
C GLY A 326 4.64 -31.47 25.67
N LEU A 327 5.58 -30.58 25.33
CA LEU A 327 6.66 -30.91 24.38
C LEU A 327 7.89 -31.56 25.03
N PHE A 328 8.13 -31.27 26.32
CA PHE A 328 9.25 -31.82 27.09
C PHE A 328 8.74 -32.51 28.36
N PRO A 329 9.40 -33.58 28.82
CA PRO A 329 9.08 -34.17 30.12
C PRO A 329 9.21 -33.12 31.23
N PRO A 330 8.35 -33.16 32.27
CA PRO A 330 8.47 -32.24 33.40
C PRO A 330 9.86 -32.39 34.01
N GLY A 331 10.55 -31.26 34.22
CA GLY A 331 11.83 -31.25 34.92
C GLY A 331 11.66 -31.65 36.38
N GLU A 332 12.71 -32.14 37.02
CA GLU A 332 12.69 -32.64 38.40
C GLU A 332 12.44 -31.57 39.48
N ASP A 333 12.20 -30.31 39.09
CA ASP A 333 11.87 -29.22 40.02
C ASP A 333 10.39 -28.81 39.92
N GLY A 334 9.54 -29.51 40.69
CA GLY A 334 8.29 -29.00 41.28
C GLY A 334 7.01 -28.93 40.39
N PRO A 335 5.80 -29.04 40.98
CA PRO A 335 4.54 -29.12 40.24
C PRO A 335 4.08 -27.77 39.66
N PRO A 336 3.17 -27.76 38.67
CA PRO A 336 2.84 -26.57 37.90
C PRO A 336 2.03 -25.56 38.72
N LEU A 337 2.46 -24.29 38.70
CA LEU A 337 1.61 -23.17 39.10
C LEU A 337 0.44 -23.04 38.11
N GLY A 338 -0.78 -23.13 38.63
CA GLY A 338 -2.02 -22.93 37.88
C GLY A 338 -2.25 -21.48 37.44
N PRO A 339 -3.36 -21.22 36.73
CA PRO A 339 -3.60 -19.95 36.06
C PRO A 339 -4.15 -18.94 37.07
N SER A 340 -3.37 -17.92 37.43
CA SER A 340 -3.90 -16.73 38.11
C SER A 340 -3.75 -15.52 37.20
N GLY A 341 -4.88 -14.94 36.84
CA GLY A 341 -4.96 -13.73 36.05
C GLY A 341 -4.64 -12.45 36.83
N ALA A 342 -4.23 -11.45 36.04
CA ALA A 342 -4.39 -10.01 36.22
C ALA A 342 -3.50 -9.33 37.31
N PRO A 343 -3.43 -7.98 37.31
CA PRO A 343 -2.35 -7.24 36.64
C PRO A 343 -1.59 -6.31 37.61
N GLY A 344 -0.37 -5.91 37.26
CA GLY A 344 0.20 -4.68 37.80
C GLY A 344 1.69 -4.70 38.13
N GLY A 345 2.31 -3.54 37.93
CA GLY A 345 3.48 -3.13 38.70
C GLY A 345 4.75 -2.94 37.88
N VAL A 346 4.83 -1.85 37.11
CA VAL A 346 6.13 -1.22 36.82
C VAL A 346 6.56 -0.47 38.07
N THR A 347 7.78 -0.69 38.58
CA THR A 347 8.60 0.34 39.24
C THR A 347 10.08 -0.10 39.35
N PRO A 348 11.02 0.85 39.49
CA PRO A 348 12.22 0.91 38.66
C PRO A 348 13.54 0.64 39.42
N GLY A 349 14.60 0.26 38.72
CA GLY A 349 15.94 0.20 39.30
C GLY A 349 17.08 -0.14 38.34
N GLY A 350 17.80 0.89 37.89
CA GLY A 350 19.28 0.89 37.76
C GLY A 350 19.93 0.30 36.49
N PRO A 351 21.04 0.90 35.99
CA PRO A 351 21.57 0.66 34.64
C PRO A 351 22.54 -0.53 34.61
N GLY A 352 22.43 -1.39 33.59
CA GLY A 352 23.32 -2.54 33.45
C GLY A 352 23.36 -3.10 32.02
N SER A 353 24.35 -2.62 31.26
CA SER A 353 25.12 -3.34 30.23
C SER A 353 24.38 -4.11 29.12
N LEU A 354 24.38 -3.49 27.94
CA LEU A 354 24.29 -4.19 26.65
C LEU A 354 25.47 -5.16 26.49
N PRO A 355 25.28 -6.46 26.20
CA PRO A 355 26.36 -7.31 25.76
C PRO A 355 26.59 -7.07 24.26
N GLY A 356 27.73 -6.47 23.95
CA GLY A 356 28.24 -6.35 22.60
C GLY A 356 28.63 -7.71 22.02
N GLY A 357 28.18 -7.99 20.80
CA GLY A 357 28.75 -9.05 19.97
C GLY A 357 30.01 -8.55 19.29
N ARG A 358 31.18 -9.03 19.71
CA ARG A 358 32.44 -8.83 19.01
C ARG A 358 32.86 -10.14 18.32
N GLN A 359 32.93 -10.06 17.00
CA GLN A 359 33.91 -10.64 16.08
C GLN A 359 34.47 -12.04 16.40
N ASP A 360 34.16 -12.99 15.52
CA ASP A 360 35.16 -13.92 14.97
C ASP A 360 34.70 -14.39 13.58
N ALA A 361 35.17 -13.69 12.54
CA ALA A 361 35.10 -14.16 11.16
C ALA A 361 36.49 -14.66 10.78
N ARG A 362 36.67 -15.99 10.81
CA ARG A 362 37.79 -16.66 10.13
C ARG A 362 37.39 -16.97 8.69
N HIS A 363 38.37 -16.79 7.83
CA HIS A 363 38.42 -17.01 6.40
C HIS A 363 37.69 -18.26 5.90
N ASP A 364 36.98 -18.10 4.79
CA ASP A 364 37.09 -19.01 3.64
C ASP A 364 37.12 -18.20 2.33
N THR A 365 38.02 -18.61 1.45
CA THR A 365 38.55 -17.86 0.31
C THR A 365 37.85 -18.31 -0.98
N ILE A 366 37.48 -17.37 -1.86
CA ILE A 366 37.13 -17.67 -3.27
C ILE A 366 38.32 -17.26 -4.14
N PRO A 367 38.87 -18.11 -5.03
CA PRO A 367 40.00 -17.75 -5.87
C PRO A 367 39.55 -16.95 -7.10
N GLY A 368 40.13 -15.76 -7.28
CA GLY A 368 40.13 -15.00 -8.54
C GLY A 368 41.40 -15.25 -9.35
N PRO A 369 41.39 -15.00 -10.67
CA PRO A 369 42.52 -15.31 -11.55
C PRO A 369 43.65 -14.26 -11.44
N SER A 370 44.85 -14.77 -11.72
CA SER A 370 46.19 -14.23 -11.55
C SER A 370 46.47 -12.85 -12.15
N ALA A 371 47.25 -12.03 -11.44
CA ALA A 371 48.02 -10.92 -12.00
C ALA A 371 49.47 -11.35 -12.30
N PRO A 372 50.24 -10.53 -13.04
CA PRO A 372 51.60 -10.26 -12.54
C PRO A 372 52.05 -8.79 -12.66
N GLY A 373 52.62 -8.28 -11.56
CA GLY A 373 53.97 -7.68 -11.56
C GLY A 373 54.11 -6.17 -11.71
N GLY A 374 54.52 -5.49 -10.62
CA GLY A 374 55.16 -4.17 -10.66
C GLY A 374 55.46 -3.60 -9.26
N PRO A 375 56.73 -3.33 -8.87
CA PRO A 375 57.12 -2.95 -7.50
C PRO A 375 57.19 -1.42 -7.26
N PRO A 376 57.44 -0.97 -6.00
CA PRO A 376 56.81 0.22 -5.41
C PRO A 376 57.76 1.43 -5.21
N GLY A 377 57.21 2.60 -4.87
CA GLY A 377 58.04 3.74 -4.45
C GLY A 377 57.33 4.99 -3.93
N ARG A 378 57.10 5.02 -2.61
CA ARG A 378 57.22 6.12 -1.62
C ARG A 378 56.38 7.44 -1.71
N PRO A 379 55.90 7.98 -0.55
CA PRO A 379 55.13 9.23 -0.41
C PRO A 379 56.01 10.37 0.19
N PRO A 380 55.49 11.44 0.85
CA PRO A 380 54.31 12.29 0.64
C PRO A 380 54.70 13.80 0.53
N GLY A 381 53.78 14.70 0.20
CA GLY A 381 54.02 16.15 0.31
C GLY A 381 52.76 16.99 0.16
N GLY A 382 52.44 17.78 1.19
CA GLY A 382 51.24 18.59 1.34
C GLY A 382 51.20 19.90 0.51
N PRO A 383 50.26 20.82 0.84
CA PRO A 383 49.49 21.58 -0.14
C PRO A 383 49.85 23.08 -0.24
N ALA A 384 49.51 23.72 -1.36
CA ALA A 384 49.40 25.18 -1.51
C ALA A 384 48.50 25.50 -2.71
N GLN A 385 47.33 26.13 -2.50
CA GLN A 385 47.06 27.58 -2.66
C GLN A 385 47.16 28.10 -4.10
N GLY A 386 46.15 28.86 -4.53
CA GLY A 386 46.34 29.89 -5.55
C GLY A 386 45.18 30.18 -6.50
N ASN A 387 44.29 31.07 -6.06
CA ASN A 387 43.74 32.23 -6.79
C ASN A 387 43.40 32.14 -8.30
N GLY A 388 42.11 32.37 -8.58
CA GLY A 388 41.68 33.60 -9.27
C GLY A 388 41.56 33.60 -10.81
N PRO A 389 40.80 34.57 -11.37
CA PRO A 389 39.77 34.29 -12.38
C PRO A 389 40.03 34.91 -13.77
N GLY A 390 39.26 34.50 -14.78
CA GLY A 390 39.15 35.17 -16.08
C GLY A 390 37.99 34.55 -16.87
N ALA A 391 36.85 35.22 -16.98
CA ALA A 391 36.53 36.19 -18.04
C ALA A 391 36.12 35.50 -19.35
N GLU A 392 34.81 35.52 -19.59
CA GLU A 392 34.09 35.57 -20.88
C GLU A 392 34.79 36.50 -21.91
N PRO A 393 34.61 36.32 -23.25
CA PRO A 393 33.32 36.63 -23.86
C PRO A 393 32.93 35.90 -25.16
N ASP A 394 31.63 36.04 -25.45
CA ASP A 394 30.97 36.29 -26.74
C ASP A 394 31.02 35.30 -27.93
N GLY A 395 29.84 35.24 -28.57
CA GLY A 395 29.60 34.76 -29.92
C GLY A 395 28.95 33.38 -29.94
N GLY A 396 27.71 33.17 -30.36
CA GLY A 396 26.95 33.86 -31.39
C GLY A 396 26.34 32.78 -32.29
N THR A 397 25.01 32.72 -32.33
CA THR A 397 24.16 32.16 -33.41
C THR A 397 24.68 30.97 -34.23
N ARG A 398 24.05 29.81 -34.03
CA ARG A 398 23.22 29.12 -35.05
C ARG A 398 22.36 28.03 -34.43
#